data_AF-A0A7C6S9M4-F1
#
_entry.id   AF-A0A7C6S9M4-F1
#
_cell.length_a   1.000
_cell.length_b   1.000
_cell.length_c   1.000
_cell.angle_alpha   90.00
_cell.angle_beta   90.00
_cell.angle_gamma   90.00
#
_symmetry.space_group_name_H-M   'P 1'
#
loop_
_entity.id
_entity.type
_entity.pdbx_description
1 polymer ?
#
loop_
_entity_poly.entity_id
_entity_poly.type
_entity_poly.pdbx_seq_one_letter_code
_entity_poly.pdbx_strand_id
1 'polypeptide(L)'
;MKKIGLIVNPIAGMGGRVGLKGTDGLDVLIKARELGSVPEAPAKAAKALEKLVPLKDEFKIFVAAGSMGEDEVKEAGLNYEVVYTPVSDETTSEDTVALAEMLEKNNVDLILFVGGDGTARDIFNAVETRVPAIGVPAGVKIHSPVYANTPESAGVLAYDYLRGANLTLRDEEVVDLDEEAFRQDRVEVALYGYLKVPYDETHLQGLKSQTPPSDEYAQESIALQVIDDMEDGVFYVIGSGTTPMQILKELGLPYTILGVDIIKDKQLVAKDVNENQLLEILGDHPFKLVVTPMGGQGYIFGRGNQQLSADVLRKIDKKDIIIIATPGKLHTLRDKDLMVYTMDDEVDAKLAGYYRVIVGYGYYQVKKISCYK
;
A
#
# COMPACT_ATOMS: atom_id res chain seq x y z
N MET A 1 -10.53 -7.64 31.17
CA MET A 1 -9.66 -8.19 30.11
C MET A 1 -10.26 -7.75 28.79
N LYS A 2 -9.45 -7.13 27.93
CA LYS A 2 -9.91 -6.64 26.62
C LYS A 2 -10.15 -7.80 25.66
N LYS A 3 -11.04 -7.63 24.69
CA LYS A 3 -11.36 -8.63 23.67
C LYS A 3 -11.04 -8.07 22.30
N ILE A 4 -10.23 -8.77 21.53
CA ILE A 4 -9.88 -8.38 20.16
C ILE A 4 -10.46 -9.41 19.22
N GLY A 5 -11.12 -8.98 18.16
CA GLY A 5 -11.43 -9.86 17.04
C GLY A 5 -10.30 -9.83 16.01
N LEU A 6 -9.81 -10.98 15.58
CA LEU A 6 -8.86 -11.09 14.47
C LEU A 6 -9.55 -11.74 13.27
N ILE A 7 -9.36 -11.14 12.09
CA ILE A 7 -9.81 -11.68 10.81
C ILE A 7 -8.64 -11.64 9.85
N VAL A 8 -8.18 -12.78 9.36
CA VAL A 8 -7.19 -12.84 8.28
C VAL A 8 -7.88 -13.35 7.02
N ASN A 9 -7.84 -12.59 5.93
CA ASN A 9 -8.24 -13.09 4.62
C ASN A 9 -7.04 -13.83 3.99
N PRO A 10 -7.04 -15.18 3.96
CA PRO A 10 -5.85 -15.96 3.62
C PRO A 10 -5.40 -15.79 2.17
N ILE A 11 -6.28 -15.31 1.28
CA ILE A 11 -5.96 -15.12 -0.15
C ILE A 11 -5.61 -13.67 -0.50
N ALA A 12 -5.69 -12.75 0.47
CA ALA A 12 -5.41 -11.35 0.21
C ALA A 12 -3.93 -11.11 -0.10
N GLY A 13 -3.68 -10.18 -1.05
CA GLY A 13 -2.34 -9.76 -1.45
C GLY A 13 -1.75 -10.50 -2.66
N MET A 14 -2.38 -11.58 -3.15
CA MET A 14 -1.80 -12.38 -4.24
C MET A 14 -1.86 -11.70 -5.63
N GLY A 15 -2.84 -10.85 -5.88
CA GLY A 15 -3.11 -10.30 -7.21
C GLY A 15 -2.09 -9.26 -7.67
N GLY A 16 -1.65 -8.39 -6.75
CA GLY A 16 -0.76 -7.26 -7.07
C GLY A 16 0.61 -7.71 -7.57
N ARG A 17 1.16 -8.80 -7.00
CA ARG A 17 2.50 -9.30 -7.30
C ARG A 17 2.64 -9.85 -8.72
N VAL A 18 1.55 -10.38 -9.27
CA VAL A 18 1.51 -10.96 -10.62
C VAL A 18 0.88 -10.03 -11.66
N GLY A 19 0.70 -8.75 -11.33
CA GLY A 19 0.09 -7.75 -12.22
C GLY A 19 -1.41 -8.00 -12.49
N LEU A 20 -2.06 -8.86 -11.69
CA LEU A 20 -3.49 -9.07 -11.77
C LEU A 20 -4.23 -7.96 -11.03
N LYS A 21 -5.43 -7.65 -11.51
CA LYS A 21 -6.19 -6.48 -11.05
C LYS A 21 -6.89 -6.71 -9.70
N GLY A 22 -6.48 -7.68 -8.88
CA GLY A 22 -7.11 -8.09 -7.61
C GLY A 22 -6.98 -9.60 -7.43
N THR A 23 -7.61 -10.16 -6.39
CA THR A 23 -7.77 -11.62 -6.18
C THR A 23 -9.23 -12.03 -6.11
N ASP A 24 -10.14 -11.10 -6.38
CA ASP A 24 -11.56 -11.32 -6.16
C ASP A 24 -12.12 -12.15 -7.32
N GLY A 25 -12.76 -13.27 -6.98
CA GLY A 25 -13.26 -14.27 -7.91
C GLY A 25 -12.32 -15.46 -8.10
N LEU A 26 -12.92 -16.65 -8.18
CA LEU A 26 -12.23 -17.94 -8.24
C LEU A 26 -11.25 -18.03 -9.43
N ASP A 27 -11.64 -17.51 -10.59
CA ASP A 27 -10.83 -17.54 -11.82
C ASP A 27 -9.53 -16.70 -11.69
N VAL A 28 -9.60 -15.56 -10.99
CA VAL A 28 -8.45 -14.68 -10.77
C VAL A 28 -7.50 -15.28 -9.74
N LEU A 29 -8.04 -15.91 -8.70
CA LEU A 29 -7.26 -16.64 -7.70
C LEU A 29 -6.50 -17.82 -8.31
N ILE A 30 -7.16 -18.63 -9.15
CA ILE A 30 -6.53 -19.74 -9.88
C ILE A 30 -5.38 -19.21 -10.74
N LYS A 31 -5.63 -18.15 -11.51
CA LYS A 31 -4.62 -17.52 -12.36
C LYS A 31 -3.45 -16.93 -11.56
N ALA A 32 -3.70 -16.35 -10.38
CA ALA A 32 -2.66 -15.84 -9.50
C ALA A 32 -1.77 -16.98 -8.97
N ARG A 33 -2.37 -18.12 -8.59
CA ARG A 33 -1.65 -19.32 -8.17
C ARG A 33 -0.82 -19.91 -9.31
N GLU A 34 -1.38 -20.00 -10.52
CA GLU A 34 -0.66 -20.47 -11.73
C GLU A 34 0.55 -19.58 -12.08
N LEU A 35 0.45 -18.27 -11.82
CA LEU A 35 1.54 -17.31 -11.98
C LEU A 35 2.55 -17.32 -10.81
N GLY A 36 2.42 -18.26 -9.86
CA GLY A 36 3.36 -18.47 -8.77
C GLY A 36 3.18 -17.52 -7.58
N SER A 37 2.04 -16.83 -7.46
CA SER A 37 1.80 -15.95 -6.32
C SER A 37 1.62 -16.74 -5.02
N VAL A 38 2.18 -16.22 -3.93
CA VAL A 38 2.07 -16.76 -2.57
C VAL A 38 1.21 -15.81 -1.72
N PRO A 39 0.39 -16.32 -0.79
CA PRO A 39 -0.32 -15.49 0.19
C PRO A 39 0.59 -14.56 0.99
N GLU A 40 0.24 -13.27 1.07
CA GLU A 40 0.99 -12.28 1.87
C GLU A 40 0.30 -11.95 3.20
N ALA A 41 -1.01 -12.19 3.29
CA ALA A 41 -1.79 -11.86 4.48
C ALA A 41 -1.26 -12.52 5.78
N PRO A 42 -0.85 -13.81 5.81
CA PRO A 42 -0.31 -14.45 7.02
C PRO A 42 0.91 -13.72 7.59
N ALA A 43 1.90 -13.44 6.74
CA ALA A 43 3.13 -12.76 7.15
C ALA A 43 2.85 -11.34 7.68
N LYS A 44 1.89 -10.64 7.08
CA LYS A 44 1.49 -9.28 7.48
C LYS A 44 0.69 -9.30 8.79
N ALA A 45 -0.17 -10.29 8.99
CA ALA A 45 -0.85 -10.52 10.25
C ALA A 45 0.16 -10.73 11.38
N ALA A 46 1.16 -11.59 11.17
CA ALA A 46 2.21 -11.85 12.17
C ALA A 46 2.96 -10.57 12.59
N LYS A 47 3.33 -9.70 11.63
CA LYS A 47 3.97 -8.40 11.92
C LYS A 47 3.12 -7.46 12.77
N ALA A 48 1.81 -7.44 12.56
CA ALA A 48 0.88 -6.66 13.38
C ALA A 48 0.76 -7.27 14.80
N LEU A 49 0.58 -8.58 14.89
CA LEU A 49 0.41 -9.31 16.15
C LEU A 49 1.65 -9.27 17.04
N GLU A 50 2.86 -9.24 16.46
CA GLU A 50 4.12 -9.09 17.20
C GLU A 50 4.11 -7.85 18.11
N LYS A 51 3.50 -6.75 17.67
CA LYS A 51 3.38 -5.52 18.46
C LYS A 51 2.44 -5.67 19.67
N LEU A 52 1.55 -6.65 19.65
CA LEU A 52 0.60 -6.92 20.73
C LEU A 52 1.12 -7.93 21.77
N VAL A 53 2.18 -8.70 21.47
CA VAL A 53 2.80 -9.67 22.39
C VAL A 53 3.11 -9.10 23.78
N PRO A 54 3.59 -7.85 23.94
CA PRO A 54 3.82 -7.28 25.27
C PRO A 54 2.56 -7.17 26.14
N LEU A 55 1.35 -7.21 25.56
CA LEU A 55 0.06 -7.11 26.26
C LEU A 55 -0.69 -8.45 26.31
N LYS A 56 -0.03 -9.58 26.00
CA LYS A 56 -0.67 -10.90 25.85
C LYS A 56 -1.58 -11.33 27.02
N ASP A 57 -1.31 -10.85 28.24
CA ASP A 57 -2.07 -11.19 29.45
C ASP A 57 -3.18 -10.17 29.78
N GLU A 58 -3.26 -9.06 29.03
CA GLU A 58 -4.24 -7.98 29.21
C GLU A 58 -5.48 -8.13 28.31
N PHE A 59 -5.38 -8.94 27.25
CA PHE A 59 -6.44 -9.19 26.27
C PHE A 59 -6.59 -10.67 25.89
N LYS A 60 -7.69 -11.00 25.21
CA LYS A 60 -7.91 -12.28 24.54
C LYS A 60 -8.37 -12.06 23.11
N ILE A 61 -7.81 -12.81 22.17
CA ILE A 61 -8.19 -12.77 20.76
C ILE A 61 -9.34 -13.76 20.49
N PHE A 62 -10.31 -13.32 19.71
CA PHE A 62 -11.40 -14.11 19.17
C PHE A 62 -11.14 -14.23 17.67
N VAL A 63 -11.04 -15.45 17.15
CA VAL A 63 -10.58 -15.72 15.78
C VAL A 63 -11.32 -16.90 15.16
N ALA A 64 -11.23 -17.08 13.85
CA ALA A 64 -11.63 -18.31 13.18
C ALA A 64 -10.53 -19.37 13.23
N ALA A 65 -10.90 -20.64 13.03
CA ALA A 65 -9.96 -21.75 12.94
C ALA A 65 -9.06 -21.68 11.69
N GLY A 66 -7.86 -22.24 11.79
CA GLY A 66 -6.91 -22.39 10.69
C GLY A 66 -6.42 -21.08 10.08
N SER A 67 -6.41 -21.02 8.75
CA SER A 67 -5.77 -19.97 7.93
C SER A 67 -6.44 -18.58 8.01
N MET A 68 -7.58 -18.46 8.71
CA MET A 68 -8.25 -17.18 8.95
C MET A 68 -7.77 -16.45 10.21
N GLY A 69 -6.60 -16.83 10.75
CA GLY A 69 -5.92 -16.12 11.83
C GLY A 69 -5.46 -16.99 13.00
N GLU A 70 -5.95 -18.23 13.13
CA GLU A 70 -5.58 -19.12 14.24
C GLU A 70 -4.08 -19.45 14.22
N ASP A 71 -3.56 -19.76 13.04
CA ASP A 71 -2.16 -20.15 12.87
C ASP A 71 -1.22 -19.01 13.33
N GLU A 72 -1.54 -17.76 12.97
CA GLU A 72 -0.74 -16.58 13.30
C GLU A 72 -0.81 -16.21 14.79
N VAL A 73 -1.97 -16.29 15.43
CA VAL A 73 -2.06 -16.02 16.88
C VAL A 73 -1.37 -17.09 17.71
N LYS A 74 -1.43 -18.35 17.24
CA LYS A 74 -0.76 -19.47 17.86
C LYS A 74 0.75 -19.36 17.74
N GLU A 75 1.25 -18.99 16.56
CA GLU A 75 2.68 -18.74 16.33
C GLU A 75 3.19 -17.57 17.19
N ALA A 76 2.41 -16.49 17.31
CA ALA A 76 2.74 -15.34 18.15
C ALA A 76 2.67 -15.63 19.67
N GLY A 77 2.13 -16.79 20.08
CA GLY A 77 1.97 -17.15 21.49
C GLY A 77 0.96 -16.27 22.26
N LEU A 78 -0.05 -15.74 21.56
CA LEU A 78 -1.09 -14.90 22.14
C LEU A 78 -2.26 -15.74 22.67
N ASN A 79 -2.94 -15.25 23.71
CA ASN A 79 -4.13 -15.90 24.24
C ASN A 79 -5.31 -15.73 23.27
N TYR A 80 -5.89 -16.84 22.80
CA TYR A 80 -6.98 -16.81 21.83
C TYR A 80 -8.13 -17.78 22.15
N GLU A 81 -9.26 -17.58 21.45
CA GLU A 81 -10.43 -18.44 21.42
C GLU A 81 -10.96 -18.53 19.99
N VAL A 82 -11.14 -19.74 19.50
CA VAL A 82 -11.77 -19.99 18.19
C VAL A 82 -13.28 -19.85 18.37
N VAL A 83 -13.87 -18.90 17.65
CA VAL A 83 -15.33 -18.63 17.68
C VAL A 83 -16.03 -18.90 16.36
N TYR A 84 -15.27 -19.25 15.33
CA TYR A 84 -15.77 -19.63 14.03
C TYR A 84 -14.90 -20.75 13.45
N THR A 85 -15.51 -21.67 12.71
CA THR A 85 -14.78 -22.75 12.03
C THR A 85 -15.32 -22.82 10.60
N PRO A 86 -14.50 -22.45 9.60
CA PRO A 86 -14.88 -22.59 8.20
C PRO A 86 -15.22 -24.04 7.85
N VAL A 87 -16.11 -24.23 6.89
CA VAL A 87 -16.53 -25.57 6.42
C VAL A 87 -15.45 -26.23 5.56
N SER A 88 -14.56 -25.44 4.97
CA SER A 88 -13.52 -25.81 4.01
C SER A 88 -12.23 -25.01 4.28
N ASP A 89 -11.09 -25.53 3.84
CA ASP A 89 -9.81 -24.81 3.83
C ASP A 89 -9.79 -23.65 2.81
N GLU A 90 -10.68 -23.71 1.80
CA GLU A 90 -10.90 -22.61 0.85
C GLU A 90 -12.05 -21.73 1.34
N THR A 91 -11.69 -20.61 1.98
CA THR A 91 -12.61 -19.67 2.60
C THR A 91 -13.07 -18.58 1.64
N THR A 92 -14.23 -17.99 1.90
CA THR A 92 -14.86 -16.96 1.05
C THR A 92 -15.15 -15.66 1.81
N SER A 93 -15.69 -14.67 1.10
CA SER A 93 -16.22 -13.44 1.70
C SER A 93 -17.32 -13.72 2.73
N GLU A 94 -18.12 -14.76 2.51
CA GLU A 94 -19.17 -15.16 3.46
C GLU A 94 -18.58 -15.64 4.79
N ASP A 95 -17.44 -16.35 4.79
CA ASP A 95 -16.74 -16.72 6.02
C ASP A 95 -16.24 -15.48 6.76
N THR A 96 -15.74 -14.47 6.03
CA THR A 96 -15.27 -13.19 6.59
C THR A 96 -16.42 -12.43 7.26
N VAL A 97 -17.57 -12.32 6.58
CA VAL A 97 -18.78 -11.68 7.13
C VAL A 97 -19.28 -12.44 8.36
N ALA A 98 -19.38 -13.77 8.28
CA ALA A 98 -19.87 -14.61 9.38
C ALA A 98 -18.97 -14.50 10.62
N LEU A 99 -17.64 -14.49 10.44
CA LEU A 99 -16.70 -14.26 11.52
C LEU A 99 -16.90 -12.87 12.13
N ALA A 100 -16.98 -11.81 11.33
CA ALA A 100 -17.14 -10.45 11.85
C ALA A 100 -18.44 -10.27 12.64
N GLU A 101 -19.56 -10.86 12.19
CA GLU A 101 -20.80 -10.91 12.96
C GLU A 101 -20.65 -11.66 14.30
N MET A 102 -19.90 -12.76 14.32
CA MET A 102 -19.63 -13.52 15.54
C MET A 102 -18.76 -12.71 16.51
N LEU A 103 -17.80 -11.95 16.00
CA LEU A 103 -16.97 -11.05 16.81
C LEU A 103 -17.81 -9.92 17.44
N GLU A 104 -18.73 -9.32 16.67
CA GLU A 104 -19.70 -8.36 17.18
C GLU A 104 -20.55 -8.98 18.31
N LYS A 105 -21.14 -10.16 18.08
CA LYS A 105 -21.96 -10.88 19.09
C LYS A 105 -21.16 -11.20 20.37
N ASN A 106 -19.86 -11.45 20.24
CA ASN A 106 -18.95 -11.67 21.37
C ASN A 106 -18.52 -10.38 22.10
N ASN A 107 -19.00 -9.22 21.65
CA ASN A 107 -18.69 -7.88 22.17
C ASN A 107 -17.18 -7.63 22.24
N VAL A 108 -16.48 -7.84 21.11
CA VAL A 108 -15.07 -7.45 21.02
C VAL A 108 -14.92 -5.93 21.09
N ASP A 109 -13.85 -5.45 21.73
CA ASP A 109 -13.53 -4.03 21.88
C ASP A 109 -12.98 -3.40 20.59
N LEU A 110 -12.38 -4.23 19.72
CA LEU A 110 -11.69 -3.86 18.49
C LEU A 110 -11.65 -5.06 17.54
N ILE A 111 -11.85 -4.83 16.24
CA ILE A 111 -11.56 -5.79 15.17
C ILE A 111 -10.25 -5.38 14.48
N LEU A 112 -9.28 -6.29 14.44
CA LEU A 112 -8.09 -6.18 13.61
C LEU A 112 -8.29 -7.11 12.40
N PHE A 113 -8.32 -6.56 11.19
CA PHE A 113 -8.58 -7.37 9.99
C PHE A 113 -7.47 -7.22 8.95
N VAL A 114 -7.09 -8.30 8.29
CA VAL A 114 -5.97 -8.37 7.36
C VAL A 114 -6.49 -8.66 5.97
N GLY A 115 -6.38 -7.68 5.06
CA GLY A 115 -7.01 -7.78 3.75
C GLY A 115 -6.78 -6.58 2.81
N GLY A 116 -7.58 -6.53 1.74
CA GLY A 116 -7.69 -5.39 0.82
C GLY A 116 -9.08 -4.76 0.86
N ASP A 117 -9.39 -3.75 0.04
CA ASP A 117 -10.66 -2.99 0.13
C ASP A 117 -11.92 -3.90 0.10
N GLY A 118 -11.92 -4.99 -0.67
CA GLY A 118 -12.99 -6.00 -0.63
C GLY A 118 -13.21 -6.62 0.75
N THR A 119 -12.14 -6.88 1.51
CA THR A 119 -12.25 -7.35 2.91
C THR A 119 -12.81 -6.25 3.81
N ALA A 120 -12.40 -4.99 3.62
CA ALA A 120 -12.98 -3.87 4.38
C ALA A 120 -14.48 -3.71 4.11
N ARG A 121 -14.92 -3.94 2.87
CA ARG A 121 -16.33 -4.00 2.47
C ARG A 121 -17.07 -5.13 3.19
N ASP A 122 -16.48 -6.32 3.28
CA ASP A 122 -17.06 -7.45 4.01
C ASP A 122 -17.20 -7.14 5.50
N ILE A 123 -16.19 -6.52 6.12
CA ILE A 123 -16.29 -6.06 7.52
C ILE A 123 -17.40 -5.03 7.68
N PHE A 124 -17.47 -4.05 6.78
CA PHE A 124 -18.53 -3.03 6.80
C PHE A 124 -19.92 -3.66 6.70
N ASN A 125 -20.13 -4.60 5.77
CA ASN A 125 -21.41 -5.30 5.61
C ASN A 125 -21.84 -6.04 6.88
N ALA A 126 -20.87 -6.54 7.65
CA ALA A 126 -21.12 -7.28 8.87
C ALA A 126 -21.37 -6.38 10.09
N VAL A 127 -20.53 -5.38 10.33
CA VAL A 127 -20.50 -4.64 11.61
C VAL A 127 -20.76 -3.13 11.49
N GLU A 128 -20.73 -2.57 10.28
CA GLU A 128 -20.87 -1.13 10.02
C GLU A 128 -19.97 -0.29 10.97
N THR A 129 -20.57 0.62 11.75
CA THR A 129 -19.85 1.47 12.73
C THR A 129 -19.97 0.97 14.17
N ARG A 130 -20.53 -0.24 14.39
CA ARG A 130 -20.88 -0.75 15.73
C ARG A 130 -19.66 -1.21 16.53
N VAL A 131 -18.64 -1.71 15.84
CA VAL A 131 -17.38 -2.15 16.43
C VAL A 131 -16.22 -1.39 15.79
N PRO A 132 -15.31 -0.79 16.58
CA PRO A 132 -14.10 -0.20 16.03
C PRO A 132 -13.27 -1.23 15.26
N ALA A 133 -12.74 -0.85 14.11
CA ALA A 133 -11.94 -1.72 13.26
C ALA A 133 -10.64 -1.03 12.81
N ILE A 134 -9.56 -1.80 12.70
CA ILE A 134 -8.28 -1.36 12.12
C ILE A 134 -7.91 -2.34 11.02
N GLY A 135 -7.68 -1.81 9.82
CA GLY A 135 -7.20 -2.59 8.68
C GLY A 135 -5.68 -2.76 8.71
N VAL A 136 -5.23 -4.01 8.63
CA VAL A 136 -3.85 -4.42 8.35
C VAL A 136 -3.74 -4.61 6.82
N PRO A 137 -2.92 -3.81 6.13
CA PRO A 137 -2.92 -3.79 4.67
C PRO A 137 -2.24 -5.04 4.10
N ALA A 138 -3.01 -5.98 3.53
CA ALA A 138 -2.50 -7.23 2.96
C ALA A 138 -2.06 -7.10 1.48
N GLY A 139 -2.52 -6.06 0.79
CA GLY A 139 -2.27 -5.85 -0.64
C GLY A 139 -1.89 -4.42 -0.99
N VAL A 140 -1.87 -4.16 -2.30
CA VAL A 140 -1.26 -2.96 -2.92
C VAL A 140 -2.30 -1.93 -3.35
N LYS A 141 -3.56 -2.39 -3.48
CA LYS A 141 -4.73 -1.63 -3.90
C LYS A 141 -5.64 -1.42 -2.70
N ILE A 142 -5.18 -0.56 -1.80
CA ILE A 142 -5.94 -0.18 -0.62
C ILE A 142 -6.18 1.31 -0.73
N HIS A 143 -7.45 1.66 -0.85
CA HIS A 143 -7.96 3.02 -1.04
C HIS A 143 -8.71 3.49 0.20
N SER A 144 -9.28 2.57 0.98
CA SER A 144 -10.02 2.90 2.18
C SER A 144 -9.10 3.47 3.28
N PRO A 145 -9.38 4.67 3.83
CA PRO A 145 -8.63 5.24 4.96
C PRO A 145 -8.77 4.46 6.29
N VAL A 146 -9.49 3.33 6.28
CA VAL A 146 -9.63 2.42 7.43
C VAL A 146 -8.39 1.57 7.73
N TYR A 147 -7.39 1.62 6.84
CA TYR A 147 -6.15 0.87 6.95
C TYR A 147 -5.01 1.69 7.55
N ALA A 148 -4.16 1.01 8.32
CA ALA A 148 -2.92 1.59 8.80
C ALA A 148 -1.84 1.70 7.71
N ASN A 149 -0.84 2.53 8.00
CA ASN A 149 0.29 2.81 7.11
C ASN A 149 1.30 1.66 6.97
N THR A 150 1.25 0.64 7.82
CA THR A 150 2.00 -0.62 7.70
C THR A 150 1.29 -1.67 8.57
N PRO A 151 1.55 -2.98 8.39
CA PRO A 151 1.09 -3.97 9.34
C PRO A 151 1.56 -3.69 10.77
N GLU A 152 2.80 -3.24 10.94
CA GLU A 152 3.37 -2.82 12.22
C GLU A 152 2.61 -1.61 12.80
N SER A 153 2.26 -0.61 11.98
CA SER A 153 1.44 0.53 12.41
C SER A 153 0.08 0.09 12.89
N ALA A 154 -0.56 -0.87 12.21
CA ALA A 154 -1.84 -1.41 12.66
C ALA A 154 -1.69 -2.07 14.03
N GLY A 155 -0.60 -2.82 14.25
CA GLY A 155 -0.27 -3.40 15.54
C GLY A 155 -0.02 -2.37 16.64
N VAL A 156 0.72 -1.29 16.34
CA VAL A 156 0.96 -0.18 17.28
C VAL A 156 -0.33 0.57 17.61
N LEU A 157 -1.14 0.89 16.61
CA LEU A 157 -2.42 1.56 16.80
C LEU A 157 -3.39 0.70 17.65
N ALA A 158 -3.43 -0.61 17.40
CA ALA A 158 -4.17 -1.54 18.23
C ALA A 158 -3.61 -1.61 19.66
N TYR A 159 -2.29 -1.65 19.83
CA TYR A 159 -1.63 -1.62 21.14
C TYR A 159 -2.04 -0.38 21.95
N ASP A 160 -1.93 0.81 21.35
CA ASP A 160 -2.24 2.08 21.99
C ASP A 160 -3.73 2.18 22.35
N TYR A 161 -4.60 1.73 21.45
CA TYR A 161 -6.04 1.66 21.70
C TYR A 161 -6.37 0.76 22.90
N LEU A 162 -5.75 -0.43 22.98
CA LEU A 162 -5.99 -1.38 24.07
C LEU A 162 -5.50 -0.86 25.43
N ARG A 163 -4.43 -0.08 25.44
CA ARG A 163 -3.89 0.57 26.64
C ARG A 163 -4.68 1.80 27.09
N GLY A 164 -5.71 2.17 26.34
CA GLY A 164 -6.55 3.33 26.65
C GLY A 164 -5.86 4.65 26.36
N ALA A 165 -4.96 4.68 25.36
CA ALA A 165 -4.53 5.95 24.78
C ALA A 165 -5.76 6.76 24.34
N ASN A 166 -5.70 8.09 24.49
CA ASN A 166 -6.83 8.98 24.20
C ASN A 166 -6.98 9.19 22.68
N LEU A 167 -7.25 8.10 21.96
CA LEU A 167 -7.47 8.07 20.52
C LEU A 167 -8.92 8.45 20.22
N THR A 168 -9.12 9.38 19.29
CA THR A 168 -10.46 9.74 18.84
C THR A 168 -10.95 8.69 17.85
N LEU A 169 -12.14 8.13 18.07
CA LEU A 169 -12.78 7.28 17.07
C LEU A 169 -13.38 8.17 15.96
N ARG A 170 -13.08 7.86 14.70
CA ARG A 170 -13.65 8.53 13.53
C ARG A 170 -14.39 7.53 12.66
N ASP A 171 -15.42 8.01 11.97
CA ASP A 171 -16.08 7.23 10.93
C ASP A 171 -15.30 7.50 9.63
N GLU A 172 -14.59 6.49 9.15
CA GLU A 172 -13.72 6.55 7.97
C GLU A 172 -14.37 5.79 6.81
N GLU A 173 -14.20 6.31 5.60
CA GLU A 173 -14.83 5.79 4.39
C GLU A 173 -14.31 4.40 4.04
N VAL A 174 -15.22 3.49 3.68
CA VAL A 174 -14.89 2.25 2.98
C VAL A 174 -15.16 2.48 1.50
N VAL A 175 -14.09 2.52 0.73
CA VAL A 175 -14.12 2.73 -0.70
C VAL A 175 -13.49 1.55 -1.43
N ASP A 176 -14.10 1.18 -2.55
CA ASP A 176 -13.57 0.14 -3.43
C ASP A 176 -13.62 0.64 -4.87
N LEU A 177 -12.75 0.09 -5.71
CA LEU A 177 -12.70 0.45 -7.13
C LEU A 177 -13.77 -0.34 -7.88
N ASP A 178 -14.55 0.34 -8.73
CA ASP A 178 -15.38 -0.37 -9.72
C ASP A 178 -14.46 -1.08 -10.71
N GLU A 179 -14.37 -2.40 -10.59
CA GLU A 179 -13.48 -3.24 -11.39
C GLU A 179 -13.82 -3.23 -12.89
N GLU A 180 -15.09 -3.02 -13.25
CA GLU A 180 -15.56 -2.96 -14.64
C GLU A 180 -15.06 -1.66 -15.29
N ALA A 181 -15.14 -0.55 -14.55
CA ALA A 181 -14.56 0.74 -14.96
C ALA A 181 -13.02 0.68 -15.00
N PHE A 182 -12.40 0.00 -14.03
CA PHE A 182 -10.95 -0.18 -13.94
C PHE A 182 -10.38 -1.07 -15.06
N ARG A 183 -11.18 -2.00 -15.62
CA ARG A 183 -10.81 -2.75 -16.84
C ARG A 183 -10.80 -1.87 -18.09
N GLN A 184 -11.48 -0.72 -18.06
CA GLN A 184 -11.60 0.23 -19.18
C GLN A 184 -10.75 1.51 -18.99
N ASP A 185 -9.70 1.47 -18.15
CA ASP A 185 -8.84 2.61 -17.82
C ASP A 185 -9.59 3.83 -17.23
N ARG A 186 -10.76 3.59 -16.59
CA ARG A 186 -11.48 4.60 -15.82
C ARG A 186 -11.37 4.30 -14.32
N VAL A 187 -11.05 5.31 -13.51
CA VAL A 187 -10.99 5.19 -12.05
C VAL A 187 -12.28 5.77 -11.47
N GLU A 188 -13.25 4.90 -11.20
CA GLU A 188 -14.44 5.25 -10.43
C GLU A 188 -14.33 4.60 -9.06
N VAL A 189 -14.15 5.43 -8.03
CA VAL A 189 -14.12 5.01 -6.62
C VAL A 189 -15.55 5.09 -6.10
N ALA A 190 -16.11 3.96 -5.69
CA ALA A 190 -17.45 3.91 -5.11
C ALA A 190 -17.35 3.90 -3.58
N LEU A 191 -18.16 4.74 -2.93
CA LEU A 191 -18.33 4.75 -1.49
C LEU A 191 -19.33 3.66 -1.09
N TYR A 192 -18.88 2.68 -0.30
CA TYR A 192 -19.72 1.59 0.19
C TYR A 192 -20.32 1.89 1.56
N GLY A 193 -19.58 2.61 2.40
CA GLY A 193 -20.02 2.94 3.75
C GLY A 193 -18.91 3.47 4.63
N TYR A 194 -19.02 3.24 5.94
CA TYR A 194 -18.09 3.75 6.93
C TYR A 194 -17.78 2.70 7.99
N LEU A 195 -16.51 2.61 8.39
CA LEU A 195 -16.09 1.88 9.59
C LEU A 195 -15.67 2.88 10.66
N LYS A 196 -15.85 2.50 11.93
CA LYS A 196 -15.34 3.29 13.06
C LYS A 196 -13.88 2.91 13.31
N VAL A 197 -12.96 3.87 13.25
CA VAL A 197 -11.50 3.61 13.32
C VAL A 197 -10.87 4.47 14.42
N PRO A 198 -10.02 3.89 15.29
CA PRO A 198 -9.16 4.66 16.19
C PRO A 198 -8.20 5.54 15.38
N TYR A 199 -8.33 6.86 15.50
CA TYR A 199 -7.60 7.80 14.66
C TYR A 199 -6.29 8.28 15.30
N ASP A 200 -5.20 8.12 14.55
CA ASP A 200 -3.91 8.76 14.79
C ASP A 200 -3.33 9.31 13.48
N GLU A 201 -3.00 10.62 13.43
CA GLU A 201 -2.45 11.31 12.26
C GLU A 201 -1.10 10.74 11.77
N THR A 202 -0.39 9.99 12.62
CA THR A 202 0.90 9.37 12.25
C THR A 202 0.74 7.98 11.60
N HIS A 203 -0.36 7.27 11.84
CA HIS A 203 -0.47 5.85 11.52
C HIS A 203 -1.56 5.47 10.51
N LEU A 204 -2.44 6.39 10.09
CA LEU A 204 -3.49 6.13 9.10
C LEU A 204 -3.21 6.67 7.69
N GLN A 205 -3.78 5.99 6.70
CA GLN A 205 -3.60 6.27 5.27
C GLN A 205 -4.47 7.45 4.80
N GLY A 206 -3.82 8.52 4.32
CA GLY A 206 -4.51 9.65 3.67
C GLY A 206 -4.94 9.37 2.23
N LEU A 207 -6.09 9.93 1.82
CA LEU A 207 -6.60 9.93 0.45
C LEU A 207 -5.57 10.56 -0.53
N LYS A 208 -5.36 9.92 -1.69
CA LYS A 208 -4.57 10.52 -2.79
C LYS A 208 -5.28 11.78 -3.26
N SER A 209 -4.77 12.96 -2.88
CA SER A 209 -5.34 14.23 -3.27
C SER A 209 -5.21 14.46 -4.78
N GLN A 210 -6.32 14.86 -5.42
CA GLN A 210 -6.29 15.36 -6.80
C GLN A 210 -5.49 16.67 -6.88
N THR A 211 -4.80 16.85 -8.01
CA THR A 211 -3.91 17.98 -8.29
C THR A 211 -4.70 19.29 -8.43
N PRO A 212 -4.39 20.37 -7.69
CA PRO A 212 -4.99 21.69 -7.91
C PRO A 212 -4.46 22.35 -9.20
N PRO A 213 -5.19 23.30 -9.83
CA PRO A 213 -4.84 23.88 -11.13
C PRO A 213 -3.45 24.55 -11.24
N SER A 214 -2.85 24.96 -10.12
CA SER A 214 -1.49 25.53 -10.09
C SER A 214 -0.38 24.49 -10.28
N ASP A 215 -0.67 23.22 -9.98
CA ASP A 215 0.31 22.14 -10.03
C ASP A 215 0.50 21.57 -11.45
N GLU A 216 -0.44 21.79 -12.38
CA GLU A 216 -0.27 21.36 -13.79
C GLU A 216 0.91 22.08 -14.46
N TYR A 217 1.02 23.40 -14.29
CA TYR A 217 2.17 24.17 -14.77
C TYR A 217 3.49 23.73 -14.11
N ALA A 218 3.43 23.36 -12.83
CA ALA A 218 4.60 22.82 -12.13
C ALA A 218 5.00 21.45 -12.71
N GLN A 219 4.04 20.58 -13.03
CA GLN A 219 4.29 19.28 -13.66
C GLN A 219 4.94 19.45 -15.03
N GLU A 220 4.44 20.36 -15.87
CA GLU A 220 5.03 20.67 -17.18
C GLU A 220 6.47 21.17 -17.02
N SER A 221 6.69 22.13 -16.12
CA SER A 221 8.01 22.70 -15.85
C SER A 221 9.02 21.65 -15.35
N ILE A 222 8.58 20.74 -14.46
CA ILE A 222 9.37 19.59 -13.99
C ILE A 222 9.68 18.64 -15.14
N ALA A 223 8.69 18.31 -15.97
CA ALA A 223 8.84 17.39 -17.08
C ALA A 223 9.90 17.89 -18.08
N LEU A 224 9.84 19.17 -18.46
CA LEU A 224 10.82 19.80 -19.35
C LEU A 224 12.25 19.72 -18.79
N GLN A 225 12.43 19.97 -17.48
CA GLN A 225 13.74 19.82 -16.84
C GLN A 225 14.27 18.39 -16.98
N VAL A 226 13.43 17.40 -16.67
CA VAL A 226 13.85 15.98 -16.75
C VAL A 226 14.19 15.60 -18.18
N ILE A 227 13.41 16.06 -19.18
CA ILE A 227 13.62 15.77 -20.61
C ILE A 227 14.91 16.42 -21.15
N ASP A 228 15.24 17.63 -20.70
CA ASP A 228 16.47 18.32 -21.09
C ASP A 228 17.71 17.65 -20.49
N ASP A 229 17.58 17.11 -19.27
CA ASP A 229 18.65 16.38 -18.59
C ASP A 229 18.78 14.90 -19.04
N MET A 230 17.93 14.44 -19.97
CA MET A 230 18.00 13.06 -20.47
C MET A 230 19.25 12.83 -21.31
N GLU A 231 20.09 11.91 -20.82
CA GLU A 231 21.25 11.38 -21.52
C GLU A 231 20.86 10.34 -22.60
N ASP A 232 21.48 10.47 -23.78
CA ASP A 232 21.37 9.50 -24.87
C ASP A 232 21.97 8.15 -24.45
N GLY A 233 21.36 7.06 -24.92
CA GLY A 233 21.79 5.68 -24.68
C GLY A 233 21.38 5.11 -23.31
N VAL A 234 20.78 5.91 -22.43
CA VAL A 234 20.40 5.53 -21.06
C VAL A 234 18.92 5.18 -20.96
N PHE A 235 18.60 4.12 -20.22
CA PHE A 235 17.21 3.78 -19.89
C PHE A 235 16.69 4.68 -18.78
N TYR A 236 15.47 5.17 -18.92
CA TYR A 236 14.72 5.88 -17.88
C TYR A 236 13.50 5.06 -17.52
N VAL A 237 13.45 4.62 -16.27
CA VAL A 237 12.29 4.00 -15.65
C VAL A 237 11.42 5.12 -15.08
N ILE A 238 10.22 5.29 -15.63
CA ILE A 238 9.27 6.31 -15.22
C ILE A 238 8.27 5.66 -14.26
N GLY A 239 8.35 6.02 -12.98
CA GLY A 239 7.47 5.52 -11.93
C GLY A 239 6.03 6.03 -12.07
N SER A 240 5.12 5.51 -11.24
CA SER A 240 3.70 5.85 -11.36
C SER A 240 3.36 7.26 -10.85
N GLY A 241 2.21 7.75 -11.28
CA GLY A 241 1.60 8.99 -10.84
C GLY A 241 1.57 10.09 -11.90
N THR A 242 0.67 11.05 -11.71
CA THR A 242 0.44 12.15 -12.66
C THR A 242 1.70 12.99 -12.96
N THR A 243 2.59 13.17 -11.97
CA THR A 243 3.80 13.98 -12.12
C THR A 243 4.84 13.32 -13.04
N PRO A 244 5.26 12.05 -12.84
CA PRO A 244 6.12 11.35 -13.81
C PRO A 244 5.49 11.22 -15.19
N MET A 245 4.18 10.94 -15.27
CA MET A 245 3.51 10.77 -16.57
C MET A 245 3.52 12.04 -17.43
N GLN A 246 3.61 13.22 -16.82
CA GLN A 246 3.76 14.45 -17.58
C GLN A 246 5.00 14.42 -18.49
N ILE A 247 6.08 13.72 -18.10
CA ILE A 247 7.27 13.54 -18.95
C ILE A 247 6.91 12.82 -20.25
N LEU A 248 6.17 11.72 -20.15
CA LEU A 248 5.76 10.95 -21.32
C LEU A 248 4.78 11.75 -22.19
N LYS A 249 3.89 12.52 -21.56
CA LYS A 249 2.96 13.41 -22.24
C LYS A 249 3.68 14.50 -23.05
N GLU A 250 4.69 15.16 -22.47
CA GLU A 250 5.50 16.18 -23.17
C GLU A 250 6.33 15.58 -24.31
N LEU A 251 6.76 14.32 -24.17
CA LEU A 251 7.43 13.58 -25.25
C LEU A 251 6.46 13.08 -26.33
N GLY A 252 5.14 13.23 -26.16
CA GLY A 252 4.13 12.69 -27.07
C GLY A 252 4.04 11.16 -27.07
N LEU A 253 4.49 10.51 -25.99
CA LEU A 253 4.51 9.05 -25.84
C LEU A 253 3.25 8.56 -25.11
N PRO A 254 2.79 7.33 -25.37
CA PRO A 254 1.72 6.74 -24.58
C PRO A 254 2.24 6.34 -23.20
N TYR A 255 1.37 6.44 -22.18
CA TYR A 255 1.77 6.31 -20.78
C TYR A 255 0.73 5.59 -19.91
N THR A 256 1.14 5.20 -18.70
CA THR A 256 0.31 4.48 -17.72
C THR A 256 0.35 5.15 -16.35
N ILE A 257 -0.76 5.75 -15.90
CA ILE A 257 -0.78 6.53 -14.65
C ILE A 257 -0.43 5.70 -13.41
N LEU A 258 -0.87 4.45 -13.34
CA LEU A 258 -0.63 3.56 -12.21
C LEU A 258 0.44 2.49 -12.49
N GLY A 259 1.08 2.58 -13.65
CA GLY A 259 2.09 1.65 -14.11
C GLY A 259 3.50 2.21 -13.99
N VAL A 260 4.47 1.40 -14.39
CA VAL A 260 5.85 1.82 -14.61
C VAL A 260 6.12 1.67 -16.11
N ASP A 261 6.66 2.71 -16.72
CA ASP A 261 7.00 2.72 -18.14
C ASP A 261 8.52 2.85 -18.30
N ILE A 262 9.08 2.27 -19.36
CA ILE A 262 10.52 2.36 -19.68
C ILE A 262 10.68 3.12 -20.98
N ILE A 263 11.52 4.15 -20.95
CA ILE A 263 11.93 4.89 -22.15
C ILE A 263 13.44 4.86 -22.32
N LYS A 264 13.88 5.07 -23.56
CA LYS A 264 15.28 5.24 -23.93
C LYS A 264 15.34 6.12 -25.17
N ASP A 265 16.29 7.05 -25.22
CA ASP A 265 16.44 7.96 -26.37
C ASP A 265 15.14 8.72 -26.70
N LYS A 266 14.39 9.10 -25.65
CA LYS A 266 13.07 9.76 -25.74
C LYS A 266 12.03 8.97 -26.53
N GLN A 267 12.20 7.65 -26.62
CA GLN A 267 11.27 6.70 -27.23
C GLN A 267 10.80 5.69 -26.19
N LEU A 268 9.56 5.25 -26.34
CA LEU A 268 9.01 4.19 -25.49
C LEU A 268 9.66 2.84 -25.82
N VAL A 269 10.20 2.20 -24.78
CA VAL A 269 10.74 0.83 -24.86
C VAL A 269 9.69 -0.18 -24.43
N ALA A 270 9.06 0.08 -23.29
CA ALA A 270 8.02 -0.80 -22.75
C ALA A 270 7.04 0.02 -21.90
N LYS A 271 5.78 -0.41 -21.90
CA LYS A 271 4.67 0.24 -21.20
C LYS A 271 4.09 -0.71 -20.16
N ASP A 272 3.74 -0.18 -19.00
CA ASP A 272 3.10 -0.90 -17.88
C ASP A 272 3.83 -2.19 -17.51
N VAL A 273 5.14 -2.09 -17.27
CA VAL A 273 5.99 -3.23 -16.98
C VAL A 273 5.87 -3.68 -15.52
N ASN A 274 5.86 -4.99 -15.32
CA ASN A 274 6.01 -5.59 -13.99
C ASN A 274 7.50 -5.74 -13.59
N GLU A 275 7.75 -6.21 -12.37
CA GLU A 275 9.10 -6.42 -11.82
C GLU A 275 9.97 -7.32 -12.71
N ASN A 276 9.46 -8.47 -13.14
CA ASN A 276 10.25 -9.42 -13.95
C ASN A 276 10.63 -8.81 -15.30
N GLN A 277 9.69 -8.10 -15.94
CA GLN A 277 9.94 -7.39 -17.19
C GLN A 277 10.95 -6.25 -16.99
N LEU A 278 10.86 -5.49 -15.89
CA LEU A 278 11.86 -4.49 -15.52
C LEU A 278 13.25 -5.12 -15.42
N LEU A 279 13.40 -6.20 -14.66
CA LEU A 279 14.68 -6.87 -14.47
C LEU A 279 15.24 -7.45 -15.76
N GLU A 280 14.39 -8.01 -16.63
CA GLU A 280 14.78 -8.59 -17.92
C GLU A 280 15.19 -7.52 -18.93
N ILE A 281 14.38 -6.46 -19.10
CA ILE A 281 14.64 -5.38 -20.06
C ILE A 281 15.88 -4.58 -19.67
N LEU A 282 16.01 -4.26 -18.37
CA LEU A 282 17.15 -3.50 -17.88
C LEU A 282 18.42 -4.35 -17.85
N GLY A 283 18.32 -5.65 -17.56
CA GLY A 283 19.48 -6.54 -17.49
C GLY A 283 20.57 -5.99 -16.56
N ASP A 284 21.77 -5.82 -17.11
CA ASP A 284 22.93 -5.17 -16.45
C ASP A 284 23.18 -3.75 -16.96
N HIS A 285 22.26 -3.19 -17.75
CA HIS A 285 22.40 -1.84 -18.29
C HIS A 285 22.19 -0.79 -17.18
N PRO A 286 22.97 0.30 -17.18
CA PRO A 286 22.70 1.43 -16.30
C PRO A 286 21.38 2.09 -16.69
N PHE A 287 20.62 2.50 -15.68
CA PHE A 287 19.34 3.18 -15.86
C PHE A 287 19.14 4.25 -14.80
N LYS A 288 18.30 5.23 -15.11
CA LYS A 288 17.83 6.24 -14.16
C LYS A 288 16.38 5.97 -13.80
N LEU A 289 16.01 6.32 -12.58
CA LEU A 289 14.67 6.08 -12.04
C LEU A 289 14.01 7.41 -11.69
N VAL A 290 12.92 7.73 -12.37
CA VAL A 290 12.14 8.94 -12.12
C VAL A 290 10.94 8.60 -11.24
N VAL A 291 10.88 9.18 -10.05
CA VAL A 291 9.84 8.88 -9.04
C VAL A 291 9.30 10.13 -8.39
N THR A 292 8.07 10.04 -7.88
CA THR A 292 7.42 11.14 -7.15
C THR A 292 6.91 10.64 -5.80
N PRO A 293 6.92 11.48 -4.75
CA PRO A 293 6.31 11.10 -3.48
C PRO A 293 4.81 10.89 -3.62
N MET A 294 4.30 9.90 -2.92
CA MET A 294 2.87 9.72 -2.71
C MET A 294 2.36 10.87 -1.83
N GLY A 295 1.36 11.61 -2.34
CA GLY A 295 0.81 12.81 -1.68
C GLY A 295 0.32 12.51 -0.25
N GLY A 296 0.53 13.46 0.67
CA GLY A 296 0.16 13.36 2.08
C GLY A 296 1.02 12.42 2.94
N GLN A 297 1.68 11.42 2.35
CA GLN A 297 2.40 10.36 3.10
C GLN A 297 3.92 10.43 2.93
N GLY A 298 4.41 10.89 1.78
CA GLY A 298 5.85 11.11 1.55
C GLY A 298 6.63 9.87 1.14
N TYR A 299 5.98 8.71 0.96
CA TYR A 299 6.63 7.51 0.43
C TYR A 299 7.11 7.71 -1.00
N ILE A 300 8.38 7.39 -1.26
CA ILE A 300 8.99 7.39 -2.58
C ILE A 300 9.05 5.97 -3.16
N PHE A 301 9.36 4.98 -2.31
CA PHE A 301 9.48 3.57 -2.68
C PHE A 301 8.64 2.68 -1.77
N GLY A 302 8.25 1.52 -2.28
CA GLY A 302 7.36 0.57 -1.62
C GLY A 302 5.89 0.84 -1.91
N ARG A 303 5.28 1.78 -1.19
CA ARG A 303 3.85 2.07 -1.34
C ARG A 303 3.54 2.80 -2.65
N GLY A 304 2.66 2.20 -3.46
CA GLY A 304 2.16 2.76 -4.72
C GLY A 304 3.05 2.55 -5.96
N ASN A 305 4.21 1.88 -5.83
CA ASN A 305 5.13 1.58 -6.93
C ASN A 305 5.80 0.22 -6.74
N GLN A 306 5.03 -0.84 -6.53
CA GLN A 306 5.57 -2.15 -6.13
C GLN A 306 6.40 -2.85 -7.20
N GLN A 307 6.25 -2.45 -8.46
CA GLN A 307 7.12 -2.88 -9.55
C GLN A 307 8.59 -2.47 -9.32
N LEU A 308 8.83 -1.44 -8.49
CA LEU A 308 10.15 -1.02 -8.02
C LEU A 308 10.52 -1.77 -6.73
N SER A 309 10.67 -3.09 -6.84
CA SER A 309 11.00 -3.98 -5.73
C SER A 309 12.42 -3.74 -5.18
N ALA A 310 12.73 -4.36 -4.04
CA ALA A 310 14.08 -4.39 -3.50
C ALA A 310 15.11 -4.92 -4.52
N ASP A 311 14.75 -5.93 -5.33
CA ASP A 311 15.63 -6.51 -6.35
C ASP A 311 15.97 -5.51 -7.46
N VAL A 312 14.98 -4.75 -7.94
CA VAL A 312 15.19 -3.65 -8.90
C VAL A 312 16.03 -2.53 -8.26
N LEU A 313 15.69 -2.14 -7.04
CA LEU A 313 16.35 -1.04 -6.33
C LEU A 313 17.79 -1.35 -5.89
N ARG A 314 18.15 -2.63 -5.73
CA ARG A 314 19.56 -3.02 -5.50
C ARG A 314 20.45 -2.65 -6.68
N LYS A 315 19.92 -2.68 -7.91
CA LYS A 315 20.66 -2.38 -9.15
C LYS A 315 20.91 -0.89 -9.40
N ILE A 316 20.27 0.02 -8.64
CA ILE A 316 20.40 1.47 -8.84
C ILE A 316 21.16 2.15 -7.70
N ASP A 317 21.94 3.18 -8.03
CA ASP A 317 22.61 4.04 -7.07
C ASP A 317 21.82 5.33 -6.80
N LYS A 318 22.06 5.96 -5.64
CA LYS A 318 21.36 7.20 -5.24
C LYS A 318 21.40 8.31 -6.29
N LYS A 319 22.54 8.43 -6.99
CA LYS A 319 22.79 9.47 -8.00
C LYS A 319 21.91 9.30 -9.25
N ASP A 320 21.41 8.09 -9.49
CA ASP A 320 20.61 7.74 -10.68
C ASP A 320 19.10 7.80 -10.37
N ILE A 321 18.72 8.13 -9.13
CA ILE A 321 17.34 8.36 -8.72
C ILE A 321 17.02 9.85 -8.87
N ILE A 322 16.06 10.13 -9.75
CA ILE A 322 15.53 11.46 -10.01
C ILE A 322 14.19 11.59 -9.30
N ILE A 323 14.15 12.42 -8.25
CA ILE A 323 12.92 12.66 -7.50
C ILE A 323 12.27 13.93 -8.00
N ILE A 324 10.98 13.84 -8.33
CA ILE A 324 10.19 14.96 -8.82
C ILE A 324 8.93 15.16 -7.98
N ALA A 325 8.60 16.41 -7.64
CA ALA A 325 7.39 16.70 -6.89
C ALA A 325 6.93 18.14 -7.16
N THR A 326 5.62 18.34 -7.29
CA THR A 326 5.07 19.69 -7.33
C THR A 326 5.25 20.37 -5.96
N PRO A 327 5.34 21.71 -5.92
CA PRO A 327 5.33 22.45 -4.66
C PRO A 327 4.13 22.07 -3.79
N GLY A 328 2.93 21.91 -4.38
CA GLY A 328 1.73 21.46 -3.69
C GLY A 328 1.93 20.14 -2.95
N LYS A 329 2.46 19.11 -3.63
CA LYS A 329 2.78 17.82 -3.01
C LYS A 329 3.77 17.96 -1.85
N LEU A 330 4.83 18.73 -2.02
CA LEU A 330 5.82 18.92 -0.94
C LEU A 330 5.23 19.67 0.25
N HIS A 331 4.32 20.63 0.04
CA HIS A 331 3.63 21.33 1.11
C HIS A 331 2.74 20.41 1.95
N THR A 332 2.10 19.40 1.34
CA THR A 332 1.31 18.41 2.09
C THR A 332 2.14 17.60 3.08
N LEU A 333 3.45 17.47 2.83
CA LEU A 333 4.38 16.75 3.70
C LEU A 333 4.84 17.59 4.90
N ARG A 334 4.58 18.91 4.91
CA ARG A 334 5.11 19.85 5.91
C ARG A 334 6.63 19.66 6.08
N ASP A 335 7.07 19.45 7.31
CA ASP A 335 8.47 19.22 7.69
C ASP A 335 8.84 17.72 7.78
N LYS A 336 7.96 16.81 7.35
CA LYS A 336 8.26 15.37 7.38
C LYS A 336 9.30 15.01 6.33
N ASP A 337 10.15 14.04 6.68
CA ASP A 337 11.06 13.39 5.75
C ASP A 337 10.26 12.64 4.66
N LEU A 338 10.88 12.46 3.50
CA LEU A 338 10.44 11.47 2.54
C LEU A 338 10.72 10.06 3.10
N MET A 339 9.94 9.08 2.70
CA MET A 339 9.99 7.74 3.29
C MET A 339 10.39 6.69 2.25
N VAL A 340 11.27 5.78 2.66
CA VAL A 340 11.59 4.54 1.94
C VAL A 340 11.15 3.35 2.80
N TYR A 341 10.43 2.42 2.18
CA TYR A 341 9.98 1.19 2.82
C TYR A 341 9.82 0.07 1.78
N THR A 342 10.91 -0.64 1.50
CA THR A 342 10.94 -1.73 0.49
C THR A 342 10.75 -3.11 1.11
N MET A 343 10.59 -3.19 2.43
CA MET A 343 10.61 -4.44 3.23
C MET A 343 11.97 -5.17 3.20
N ASP A 344 13.02 -4.48 2.77
CA ASP A 344 14.40 -4.94 2.81
C ASP A 344 15.26 -3.85 3.48
N ASP A 345 15.74 -4.15 4.70
CA ASP A 345 16.47 -3.18 5.53
C ASP A 345 17.80 -2.73 4.87
N GLU A 346 18.45 -3.59 4.09
CA GLU A 346 19.70 -3.25 3.41
C GLU A 346 19.44 -2.26 2.28
N VAL A 347 18.37 -2.48 1.50
CA VAL A 347 17.95 -1.56 0.43
C VAL A 347 17.46 -0.24 1.02
N ASP A 348 16.65 -0.28 2.08
CA ASP A 348 16.13 0.92 2.72
C ASP A 348 17.27 1.77 3.29
N ALA A 349 18.25 1.15 3.96
CA ALA A 349 19.44 1.83 4.45
C ALA A 349 20.31 2.35 3.29
N LYS A 350 20.44 1.58 2.20
CA LYS A 350 21.13 2.01 0.98
C LYS A 350 20.48 3.26 0.40
N LEU A 351 19.17 3.43 0.47
CA LEU A 351 18.43 4.53 -0.15
C LEU A 351 18.15 5.72 0.78
N ALA A 352 18.34 5.58 2.09
CA ALA A 352 18.18 6.70 3.02
C ALA A 352 19.27 7.78 2.84
N GLY A 353 18.92 9.06 3.00
CA GLY A 353 19.87 10.16 2.85
C GLY A 353 19.25 11.41 2.25
N TYR A 354 20.08 12.35 1.78
CA TYR A 354 19.59 13.60 1.19
C TYR A 354 19.54 13.52 -0.32
N TYR A 355 18.42 13.97 -0.89
CA TYR A 355 18.16 13.99 -2.32
C TYR A 355 17.77 15.40 -2.77
N ARG A 356 18.10 15.70 -4.02
CA ARG A 356 17.56 16.87 -4.72
C ARG A 356 16.23 16.46 -5.34
N VAL A 357 15.16 17.14 -4.95
CA VAL A 357 13.82 17.00 -5.52
C VAL A 357 13.61 18.11 -6.53
N ILE A 358 13.36 17.76 -7.79
CA ILE A 358 13.04 18.72 -8.84
C ILE A 358 11.61 19.20 -8.61
N VAL A 359 11.46 20.52 -8.47
CA VAL A 359 10.16 21.19 -8.21
C VAL A 359 9.73 22.14 -9.33
N GLY A 360 10.59 22.29 -10.34
CA GLY A 360 10.39 23.11 -11.53
C GLY A 360 11.69 23.26 -12.31
N TYR A 361 11.62 23.91 -13.47
CA TYR A 361 12.77 24.10 -14.37
C TYR A 361 13.88 24.91 -13.70
N GLY A 362 15.07 24.32 -13.56
CA GLY A 362 16.20 24.91 -12.85
C GLY A 362 16.04 25.00 -11.32
N TYR A 363 14.94 24.53 -10.75
CA TYR A 363 14.65 24.62 -9.31
C TYR A 363 14.59 23.26 -8.66
N TYR A 364 15.29 23.14 -7.52
CA TYR A 364 15.27 21.94 -6.69
C TYR A 364 15.17 22.29 -5.21
N GLN A 365 14.59 21.39 -4.44
CA GLN A 365 14.61 21.42 -2.98
C GLN A 365 15.39 20.21 -2.46
N VAL A 366 16.18 20.39 -1.40
CA VAL A 366 16.83 19.26 -0.73
C VAL A 366 15.86 18.67 0.29
N LYS A 367 15.57 17.38 0.16
CA LYS A 367 14.76 16.63 1.12
C LYS A 367 15.53 15.40 1.60
N LYS A 368 15.30 15.05 2.86
CA LYS A 368 15.85 13.83 3.44
C LYS A 368 14.86 12.69 3.21
N ILE A 369 15.37 11.54 2.77
CA ILE A 369 14.70 10.25 2.79
C ILE A 369 15.15 9.52 4.05
N SER A 370 14.18 9.06 4.84
CA SER A 370 14.40 8.25 6.04
C SER A 370 13.75 6.87 5.88
N CYS A 371 14.40 5.85 6.45
CA CYS A 371 13.80 4.53 6.59
C CYS A 371 12.60 4.61 7.53
N TYR A 372 11.57 3.82 7.25
CA TYR A 372 10.50 3.58 8.20
C TYR A 372 11.11 2.92 9.47
N LYS A 373 10.81 3.45 10.65
CA LYS A 373 11.33 2.96 11.94
C LYS A 373 10.26 2.27 12.76
#